data_AF-A0AAV5LDA0-F1
#
_entry.id   AF-A0AAV5LDA0-F1
#
_cell.length_a   1.000
_cell.length_b   1.000
_cell.length_c   1.000
_cell.angle_alpha   90.00
_cell.angle_beta   90.00
_cell.angle_gamma   90.00
#
_symmetry.space_group_name_H-M   'P 1'
#
loop_
_entity.id
_entity.type
_entity.pdbx_description
1 polymer ?
#
loop_
_entity_poly.entity_id
_entity_poly.type
_entity_poly.pdbx_seq_one_letter_code
_entity_poly.pdbx_strand_id
1 'polypeptide(L)'
;MSSQSSSHEKGFQRNLHCCWGLQPEEGNEAVAENRPDLVAYGPFYLANPDLPRRFELNAPLNKYHRETFYTSDPIVGYTDYPFLESTA
;
A
#
# COMPACT_ATOMS: atom_id res chain seq x y z
N MET A 1 11.67 -27.08 21.15
CA MET A 1 11.30 -26.82 19.75
C MET A 1 10.29 -25.70 19.77
N SER A 2 10.77 -24.50 19.42
CA SER A 2 10.14 -23.18 19.20
C SER A 2 8.69 -23.02 19.69
N SER A 3 8.49 -22.64 20.94
CA SER A 3 8.32 -21.25 21.44
C SER A 3 6.95 -20.65 21.13
N GLN A 4 6.22 -20.42 22.23
CA GLN A 4 4.85 -19.98 22.39
C GLN A 4 4.60 -18.59 21.78
N SER A 5 3.49 -18.40 21.05
CA SER A 5 2.89 -17.07 20.87
C SER A 5 1.80 -16.87 21.93
N SER A 6 2.21 -16.43 23.12
CA SER A 6 1.28 -16.00 24.17
C SER A 6 1.12 -14.48 24.14
N SER A 7 -0.15 -14.06 24.18
CA SER A 7 -0.65 -12.90 24.94
C SER A 7 -0.23 -11.50 24.49
N HIS A 8 -1.03 -10.83 23.67
CA HIS A 8 -1.10 -9.36 23.66
C HIS A 8 -2.58 -8.89 23.62
N GLU A 9 -3.04 -8.47 24.79
CA GLU A 9 -3.87 -7.28 25.07
C GLU A 9 -5.26 -7.11 24.41
N LYS A 10 -6.28 -7.06 25.28
CA LYS A 10 -7.62 -6.57 24.98
C LYS A 10 -7.56 -5.08 24.62
N GLY A 11 -7.49 -4.77 23.34
CA GLY A 11 -7.63 -3.42 22.80
C GLY A 11 -7.61 -3.49 21.29
N PHE A 12 -8.75 -3.18 20.65
CA PHE A 12 -8.99 -3.26 19.21
C PHE A 12 -9.05 -4.68 18.62
N GLN A 13 -10.29 -5.17 18.40
CA GLN A 13 -10.61 -6.51 17.87
C GLN A 13 -10.54 -6.61 16.33
N ARG A 14 -10.10 -5.56 15.64
CA ARG A 14 -10.05 -5.52 14.17
C ARG A 14 -8.65 -5.86 13.67
N ASN A 15 -8.59 -6.74 12.69
CA ASN A 15 -7.37 -7.24 12.08
C ASN A 15 -6.84 -6.18 11.11
N LEU A 16 -5.99 -5.28 11.59
CA LEU A 16 -5.23 -4.37 10.74
C LEU A 16 -3.99 -5.09 10.23
N HIS A 17 -3.84 -5.14 8.92
CA HIS A 17 -2.65 -5.69 8.29
C HIS A 17 -1.89 -4.57 7.61
N CYS A 18 -1.01 -3.94 8.39
CA CYS A 18 -0.03 -2.98 7.88
C CYS A 18 1.24 -3.75 7.55
N CYS A 19 1.56 -3.92 6.26
CA CYS A 19 2.82 -4.54 5.88
C CYS A 19 3.74 -3.55 5.21
N TRP A 20 4.87 -3.35 5.88
CA TRP A 20 6.13 -3.05 5.25
C TRP A 20 6.44 -4.15 4.22
N GLY A 21 6.07 -3.93 2.95
CA GLY A 21 6.50 -4.75 1.81
C GLY A 21 5.45 -5.61 1.11
N LEU A 22 4.17 -5.55 1.51
CA LEU A 22 3.09 -6.24 0.77
C LEU A 22 3.07 -5.74 -0.68
N GLN A 23 3.10 -6.68 -1.63
CA GLN A 23 2.77 -6.34 -3.00
C GLN A 23 1.25 -6.07 -3.11
N PRO A 24 0.82 -5.17 -4.00
CA PRO A 24 -0.60 -4.83 -4.16
C PRO A 24 -1.48 -6.05 -4.43
N GLU A 25 -0.93 -7.04 -5.14
CA GLU A 25 -1.61 -8.30 -5.46
C GLU A 25 -1.89 -9.12 -4.19
N GLU A 26 -0.88 -9.31 -3.34
CA GLU A 26 -0.99 -10.06 -2.09
C GLU A 26 -1.94 -9.37 -1.10
N GLY A 27 -1.91 -8.03 -1.06
CA GLY A 27 -2.79 -7.26 -0.19
C GLY A 27 -4.25 -7.34 -0.65
N ASN A 28 -4.50 -7.28 -1.96
CA ASN A 28 -5.84 -7.42 -2.53
C ASN A 28 -6.39 -8.85 -2.35
N GLU A 29 -5.54 -9.87 -2.49
CA GLU A 29 -5.90 -11.26 -2.20
C GLU A 29 -6.26 -11.44 -0.72
N ALA A 30 -5.45 -10.90 0.21
CA ALA A 30 -5.73 -10.99 1.64
C ALA A 30 -7.09 -10.36 2.00
N VAL A 31 -7.43 -9.22 1.39
CA VAL A 31 -8.75 -8.58 1.55
C VAL A 31 -9.86 -9.48 1.00
N ALA A 32 -9.67 -10.09 -0.17
CA ALA A 32 -10.65 -11.02 -0.75
C ALA A 32 -10.89 -12.25 0.15
N GLU A 33 -9.85 -12.71 0.85
CA GLU A 33 -9.92 -13.81 1.82
C GLU A 33 -10.52 -13.38 3.19
N ASN A 34 -10.96 -12.13 3.35
CA ASN A 34 -11.44 -11.54 4.61
C ASN A 34 -10.43 -11.69 5.77
N ARG A 35 -9.12 -11.68 5.47
CA ARG A 35 -8.07 -11.85 6.49
C ARG A 35 -7.78 -10.53 7.24
N PRO A 36 -7.63 -9.38 6.56
CA PRO A 36 -7.57 -8.08 7.20
C PRO A 36 -8.84 -7.25 6.97
N ASP A 37 -9.16 -6.39 7.93
CA ASP A 37 -10.21 -5.37 7.78
C ASP A 37 -9.72 -4.21 6.88
N LEU A 38 -8.41 -3.92 6.90
CA LEU A 38 -7.77 -2.83 6.15
C LEU A 38 -6.33 -3.19 5.78
N VAL A 39 -5.89 -2.72 4.61
CA VAL A 39 -4.49 -2.81 4.13
C VAL A 39 -3.97 -1.42 3.82
N ALA A 40 -2.75 -1.11 4.28
CA ALA A 40 -2.09 0.18 4.05
C ALA A 40 -0.91 0.05 3.08
N TYR A 41 -0.89 0.88 2.03
CA TYR A 41 0.08 0.83 0.95
C TYR A 41 0.95 2.10 0.84
N GLY A 42 1.94 2.27 1.72
CA GLY A 42 2.73 3.52 1.79
C GLY A 42 3.46 3.92 0.49
N PRO A 43 4.53 3.18 0.07
CA PRO A 43 5.31 3.53 -1.12
C PRO A 43 4.50 3.54 -2.42
N PHE A 44 3.49 2.68 -2.52
CA PHE A 44 2.61 2.64 -3.70
C PHE A 44 1.73 3.87 -3.76
N TYR A 45 1.19 4.36 -2.64
CA TYR A 45 0.38 5.58 -2.62
C TYR A 45 1.20 6.83 -2.94
N LEU A 46 2.48 6.86 -2.54
CA LEU A 46 3.40 7.94 -2.92
C LEU A 46 3.56 8.03 -4.45
N ALA A 47 3.76 6.89 -5.13
CA ALA A 47 3.97 6.85 -6.58
C ALA A 47 2.68 6.88 -7.41
N ASN A 48 1.54 6.60 -6.80
CA ASN A 48 0.24 6.48 -7.46
C ASN A 48 -0.76 7.35 -6.72
N PRO A 49 -0.89 8.65 -7.07
CA PRO A 49 -1.82 9.55 -6.38
C PRO A 49 -3.29 9.10 -6.52
N ASP A 50 -3.58 8.29 -7.53
CA ASP A 50 -4.85 7.68 -7.87
C ASP A 50 -4.90 6.16 -7.61
N LEU A 51 -4.13 5.67 -6.62
CA LEU A 51 -4.03 4.25 -6.29
C LEU A 51 -5.38 3.53 -6.14
N PRO A 52 -6.41 4.09 -5.45
CA PRO A 52 -7.72 3.43 -5.35
C PRO A 52 -8.35 3.17 -6.73
N ARG A 53 -8.25 4.14 -7.64
CA ARG A 53 -8.80 4.03 -9.00
C ARG A 53 -8.06 2.98 -9.82
N ARG A 54 -6.74 2.89 -9.65
CA ARG A 54 -5.93 1.85 -10.30
C ARG A 54 -6.34 0.46 -9.84
N PHE A 55 -6.63 0.28 -8.55
CA PHE A 55 -7.14 -1.00 -8.04
C PHE A 55 -8.52 -1.33 -8.58
N GLU A 56 -9.45 -0.38 -8.63
CA GLU A 56 -10.79 -0.60 -9.20
C GLU A 56 -10.72 -1.06 -10.67
N LEU A 57 -9.80 -0.49 -11.46
CA LEU A 57 -9.66 -0.76 -12.88
C LEU A 57 -8.68 -1.90 -13.20
N ASN A 58 -8.02 -2.48 -12.19
CA ASN A 58 -6.84 -3.33 -12.37
C ASN A 58 -5.81 -2.70 -13.33
N ALA A 59 -5.61 -1.39 -13.22
CA ALA A 59 -4.71 -0.63 -14.08
C ALA A 59 -3.24 -0.78 -13.63
N PRO A 60 -2.26 -0.59 -14.54
CA PRO A 60 -0.85 -0.64 -14.18
C PRO A 60 -0.49 0.37 -13.10
N LEU A 61 0.40 -0.02 -12.18
CA LEU A 61 0.91 0.85 -11.13
C LEU A 61 2.23 1.49 -11.54
N ASN A 62 2.38 2.77 -11.20
CA ASN A 62 3.65 3.47 -11.25
C ASN A 62 4.63 2.83 -10.26
N LYS A 63 5.88 2.67 -10.69
CA LYS A 63 6.98 2.25 -9.82
C LYS A 63 7.41 3.43 -8.97
N TYR A 64 7.59 3.18 -7.67
CA TYR A 64 8.18 4.18 -6.78
C TYR A 64 9.70 4.20 -6.91
N HIS A 65 10.28 5.38 -6.78
CA HIS A 65 11.72 5.63 -6.81
C HIS A 65 12.22 5.83 -5.38
N ARG A 66 12.88 4.83 -4.78
CA ARG A 66 13.30 4.93 -3.36
C ARG A 66 14.39 5.97 -3.16
N GLU A 67 15.19 6.20 -4.18
CA GLU A 67 16.24 7.20 -4.24
C GLU A 67 15.73 8.64 -4.03
N THR A 68 14.45 8.91 -4.34
CA THR A 68 13.86 10.24 -4.22
C THR A 68 13.12 10.50 -2.90
N PHE A 69 12.86 9.46 -2.09
CA PHE A 69 11.95 9.54 -0.93
C PHE A 69 12.34 10.59 0.11
N TYR A 70 13.65 10.80 0.29
CA TYR A 70 14.19 11.68 1.32
C TYR A 70 15.06 12.78 0.71
N THR A 71 14.78 13.15 -0.53
CA THR A 71 15.47 14.26 -1.19
C THR A 71 14.89 15.60 -0.76
N SER A 72 15.68 16.66 -0.90
CA SER A 72 15.24 18.04 -0.60
C SER A 72 14.47 18.68 -1.77
N ASP A 73 14.40 17.98 -2.91
CA ASP A 73 13.64 18.45 -4.06
C ASP A 73 12.13 18.31 -3.78
N PRO A 74 11.35 19.40 -3.82
CA PRO A 74 9.93 19.35 -3.48
C PRO A 74 9.05 18.73 -4.57
N ILE A 75 9.59 18.56 -5.79
CA ILE A 75 8.84 18.11 -6.95
C ILE A 75 9.20 16.66 -7.28
N VAL A 76 10.50 16.39 -7.45
CA VAL A 76 10.98 15.12 -8.02
C VAL A 76 10.73 13.94 -7.08
N GLY A 77 9.95 12.97 -7.55
CA GLY A 77 9.55 11.79 -6.81
C GLY A 77 8.62 12.08 -5.63
N TYR A 78 7.89 13.21 -5.68
CA TYR A 78 6.89 13.59 -4.69
C TYR A 78 5.57 14.02 -5.34
N THR A 79 5.57 15.05 -6.19
CA THR A 79 4.35 15.59 -6.84
C THR A 79 4.32 15.40 -8.35
N ASP A 80 5.39 14.86 -8.94
CA ASP A 80 5.58 14.64 -10.37
C ASP A 80 5.10 13.26 -10.86
N TYR A 81 4.57 12.42 -9.98
CA TYR A 81 4.01 11.14 -10.39
C TYR A 81 2.73 11.32 -11.23
N PRO A 82 2.65 10.68 -12.41
CA PRO A 82 1.51 10.86 -13.30
C PRO A 82 0.27 10.14 -12.77
N PHE A 83 -0.89 10.78 -12.94
CA PHE A 83 -2.20 10.14 -12.79
C PHE A 83 -2.47 9.20 -13.97
N LEU A 84 -3.40 8.25 -13.81
CA LEU A 84 -4.01 7.60 -14.96
C LEU A 84 -4.65 8.68 -15.84
N GLU A 85 -4.34 8.63 -17.14
CA GLU A 85 -5.02 9.48 -18.10
C GLU A 85 -6.52 9.17 -18.08
N SER A 86 -7.32 10.15 -17.66
CA SER A 86 -8.76 10.10 -17.88
C SER A 86 -8.98 10.18 -19.38
N THR A 87 -9.22 9.04 -20.03
CA THR A 87 -9.84 9.07 -21.35
C THR A 87 -11.22 9.69 -21.17
N ALA A 88 -11.35 10.95 -21.57
CA ALA A 88 -12.62 11.67 -21.64
C ALA A 88 -13.45 11.14 -22.83
#